data_AF-A0A535RN93-F1
#
_entry.id   AF-A0A535RN93-F1
#
_cell.length_a   1.000
_cell.length_b   1.000
_cell.length_c   1.000
_cell.angle_alpha   90.00
_cell.angle_beta   90.00
_cell.angle_gamma   90.00
#
_symmetry.space_group_name_H-M   'P 1'
#
loop_
_entity.id
_entity.type
_entity.pdbx_description
1 polymer ?
#
loop_
_entity_poly.entity_id
_entity_poly.type
_entity_poly.pdbx_seq_one_letter_code
_entity_poly.pdbx_strand_id
1 'polypeptide(L)'
;MEPLDTDMEDTMRKPRQATPGSRFNALLVLPSLGILLMLLFITAAVFQLDISGLVDPVMGLMTLFFIVLVVMLFWALAPRSN
;
A
#
# COMPACT_ATOMS: atom_id res chain seq x y z
N MET A 1 44.17 -24.40 11.12
CA MET A 1 43.03 -23.49 10.98
C MET A 1 42.60 -23.58 9.53
N GLU A 2 41.47 -24.22 9.24
CA GLU A 2 40.89 -24.11 7.90
C GLU A 2 40.59 -22.63 7.63
N PRO A 3 40.96 -22.09 6.46
CA PRO A 3 40.50 -20.78 6.08
C PRO A 3 38.99 -20.84 6.03
N LEU A 4 38.33 -19.99 6.81
CA LEU A 4 36.90 -19.74 6.68
C LEU A 4 36.70 -19.30 5.21
N ASP A 5 36.08 -20.15 4.41
CA ASP A 5 35.53 -19.76 3.11
C ASP A 5 34.57 -18.61 3.39
N THR A 6 35.09 -17.41 3.19
CA THR A 6 34.34 -16.19 3.05
C THR A 6 33.50 -16.29 1.79
N ASP A 7 32.48 -17.14 1.82
CA ASP A 7 31.23 -17.01 1.05
C ASP A 7 30.43 -15.78 1.56
N MET A 8 31.14 -14.71 1.92
CA MET A 8 30.59 -13.38 2.14
C MET A 8 30.34 -12.67 0.80
N GLU A 9 30.21 -13.41 -0.31
CA GLU A 9 29.73 -12.81 -1.57
C GLU A 9 28.20 -12.60 -1.57
N ASP A 10 27.43 -13.17 -0.65
CA ASP A 10 25.96 -13.03 -0.68
C ASP A 10 25.41 -11.86 0.17
N THR A 11 26.29 -11.01 0.72
CA THR A 11 25.87 -9.80 1.46
C THR A 11 25.97 -8.51 0.66
N MET A 12 26.49 -8.54 -0.57
CA MET A 12 26.22 -7.48 -1.53
C MET A 12 24.80 -7.65 -2.07
N ARG A 13 23.83 -7.28 -1.24
CA ARG A 13 22.43 -7.08 -1.60
C ARG A 13 22.40 -6.08 -2.77
N LYS A 14 22.50 -6.58 -4.01
CA LYS A 14 22.27 -5.81 -5.22
C LYS A 14 21.01 -4.99 -4.97
N PRO A 15 21.01 -3.66 -5.17
CA PRO A 15 19.79 -2.88 -5.03
C PRO A 15 18.73 -3.58 -5.88
N ARG A 16 17.68 -4.09 -5.20
CA ARG A 16 16.64 -4.88 -5.83
C ARG A 16 16.10 -4.00 -6.95
N GLN A 17 16.45 -4.34 -8.20
CA GLN A 17 16.03 -3.55 -9.35
C GLN A 17 14.52 -3.43 -9.25
N ALA A 18 14.02 -2.20 -9.14
CA ALA A 18 12.60 -1.94 -9.10
C ALA A 18 12.03 -2.53 -10.38
N THR A 19 11.31 -3.64 -10.26
CA THR A 19 10.73 -4.33 -11.41
C THR A 19 9.64 -3.41 -11.95
N PRO A 20 9.81 -2.80 -13.13
CA PRO A 20 8.81 -1.92 -13.69
C PRO A 20 7.54 -2.76 -13.91
N GLY A 21 6.40 -2.31 -13.38
CA GLY A 21 5.14 -3.07 -13.47
C GLY A 21 4.95 -4.16 -12.39
N SER A 22 5.56 -4.00 -11.23
CA SER A 22 5.20 -4.79 -10.04
C SER A 22 3.75 -4.51 -9.65
N ARG A 23 2.94 -5.57 -9.51
CA ARG A 23 1.53 -5.51 -9.08
C ARG A 23 1.37 -4.84 -7.70
N PHE A 24 2.43 -4.84 -6.89
CA PHE A 24 2.47 -4.13 -5.62
C PHE A 24 2.35 -2.61 -5.76
N ASN A 25 2.70 -2.03 -6.91
CA ASN A 25 2.51 -0.60 -7.13
C ASN A 25 1.02 -0.21 -7.12
N ALA A 26 0.12 -1.12 -7.50
CA ALA A 26 -1.33 -0.90 -7.43
C ALA A 26 -1.83 -0.76 -5.98
N LEU A 27 -1.11 -1.33 -5.00
CA LEU A 27 -1.46 -1.21 -3.58
C LEU A 27 -1.21 0.21 -3.04
N LEU A 28 -0.44 1.06 -3.74
CA LEU A 28 -0.20 2.45 -3.33
C LEU A 28 -1.42 3.36 -3.51
N VAL A 29 -2.42 2.95 -4.30
CA VAL A 29 -3.67 3.70 -4.47
C VAL A 29 -4.38 3.90 -3.13
N LEU A 30 -4.36 2.87 -2.28
CA LEU A 30 -5.07 2.88 -1.01
C LEU A 30 -4.49 3.86 0.03
N PRO A 31 -3.18 3.88 0.32
CA PRO A 31 -2.59 4.89 1.19
C PRO A 31 -2.70 6.31 0.61
N SER A 32 -2.59 6.49 -0.71
CA SER A 32 -2.83 7.81 -1.33
C SER A 32 -4.25 8.32 -1.07
N LEU A 33 -5.25 7.45 -1.15
CA LEU A 33 -6.63 7.81 -0.88
C LEU A 33 -6.87 8.10 0.62
N GLY A 34 -6.22 7.36 1.51
CA GLY A 34 -6.22 7.64 2.95
C GLY A 34 -5.67 9.03 3.28
N ILE A 35 -4.57 9.43 2.63
CA ILE A 35 -4.02 10.79 2.76
C ILE A 35 -5.03 11.84 2.28
N LEU A 36 -5.70 11.58 1.15
CA LEU A 36 -6.70 12.51 0.60
C LEU A 36 -7.89 12.69 1.55
N LEU A 37 -8.39 11.62 2.16
CA LEU A 37 -9.45 11.68 3.17
C LEU A 37 -8.99 12.37 4.44
N MET A 38 -7.75 12.13 4.88
CA MET A 38 -7.18 12.83 6.02
C MET A 38 -7.16 14.34 5.78
N LEU A 39 -6.73 14.78 4.60
CA LEU A 39 -6.75 16.20 4.22
C LEU A 39 -8.18 16.75 4.22
N LEU A 40 -9.16 16.01 3.69
CA LEU A 40 -10.56 16.40 3.72
C LEU A 40 -11.08 16.60 5.15
N PHE A 41 -10.78 15.69 6.07
CA PHE A 41 -11.18 15.82 7.47
C PHE A 41 -10.49 16.98 8.18
N ILE A 42 -9.20 17.23 7.90
CA ILE A 42 -8.49 18.40 8.41
C ILE A 42 -9.17 19.68 7.93
N THR A 43 -9.48 19.77 6.63
CA THR A 43 -10.21 20.92 6.08
C THR A 43 -11.58 21.09 6.73
N ALA A 44 -12.35 20.02 6.87
CA ALA A 44 -13.65 20.08 7.54
C ALA A 44 -13.54 20.55 9.00
N ALA A 45 -12.51 20.10 9.73
CA ALA A 45 -12.24 20.54 11.10
C ALA A 45 -11.84 22.02 11.17
N VAL A 46 -10.97 22.49 10.27
CA VAL A 46 -10.50 23.88 10.23
C VAL A 46 -11.63 24.85 9.91
N PHE A 47 -12.49 24.50 8.95
CA PHE A 47 -13.59 25.36 8.50
C PHE A 47 -14.93 25.05 9.18
N GLN A 48 -14.97 24.12 10.14
CA GLN A 48 -16.17 23.66 10.84
C GLN A 48 -17.31 23.26 9.90
N LEU A 49 -16.96 22.58 8.81
CA LEU A 49 -17.94 22.12 7.83
C LEU A 49 -18.80 21.00 8.44
N ASP A 50 -20.12 21.09 8.28
CA ASP A 50 -21.01 19.99 8.64
C ASP A 50 -20.87 18.86 7.61
N ILE A 51 -20.16 17.82 8.02
CA ILE A 51 -19.93 16.60 7.26
C ILE A 51 -20.64 15.39 7.88
N SER A 52 -21.62 15.62 8.77
CA SER A 52 -22.37 14.54 9.43
C SER A 52 -23.00 13.57 8.43
N GLY A 53 -23.62 14.09 7.36
CA GLY A 53 -24.17 13.28 6.26
C GLY A 53 -23.12 12.58 5.39
N LEU A 54 -21.84 12.91 5.55
CA LEU A 54 -20.73 12.31 4.81
C LEU A 54 -20.08 11.14 5.57
N VAL A 55 -20.29 11.03 6.89
CA VAL A 55 -19.64 10.00 7.72
C VAL A 55 -20.09 8.60 7.32
N ASP A 56 -21.41 8.37 7.23
CA ASP A 56 -21.97 7.07 6.85
C ASP A 56 -21.50 6.57 5.47
N PRO A 57 -21.56 7.37 4.38
CA PRO A 57 -21.04 6.94 3.10
C PRO A 57 -19.52 6.75 3.11
N VAL A 58 -18.75 7.54 3.88
CA VAL A 58 -17.29 7.33 4.02
C VAL A 58 -17.00 6.02 4.73
N MET A 59 -17.73 5.66 5.78
CA MET A 59 -17.56 4.37 6.46
C MET A 59 -17.85 3.20 5.50
N GLY A 60 -18.91 3.28 4.71
CA GLY A 60 -19.20 2.29 3.67
C GLY A 60 -18.09 2.21 2.61
N LEU A 61 -17.56 3.35 2.17
CA LEU A 61 -16.44 3.45 1.24
C LEU A 61 -15.16 2.81 1.82
N MET A 62 -14.87 3.02 3.11
CA MET A 62 -13.74 2.40 3.80
C MET A 62 -13.87 0.87 3.85
N THR A 63 -15.08 0.36 4.13
CA THR A 63 -15.34 -1.09 4.09
C THR A 63 -15.14 -1.66 2.69
N LEU A 64 -15.62 -0.97 1.65
CA LEU A 64 -15.39 -1.37 0.26
C LEU A 64 -13.90 -1.41 -0.07
N PHE A 65 -13.13 -0.38 0.30
CA PHE A 65 -11.69 -0.36 0.06
C PHE A 65 -10.94 -1.45 0.80
N PHE A 66 -11.35 -1.79 2.02
CA PHE A 66 -10.78 -2.91 2.74
C PHE A 66 -10.94 -4.22 1.96
N ILE A 67 -12.14 -4.49 1.42
CA ILE A 67 -12.38 -5.69 0.60
C ILE A 67 -11.51 -5.66 -0.67
N VAL A 68 -11.46 -4.51 -1.36
CA VAL A 68 -10.62 -4.34 -2.56
C VAL A 68 -9.15 -4.56 -2.24
N LEU A 69 -8.65 -4.07 -1.11
CA LEU A 69 -7.27 -4.29 -0.66
C LEU A 69 -6.97 -5.76 -0.48
N VAL A 70 -7.85 -6.50 0.21
CA VAL A 70 -7.69 -7.94 0.42
C VAL A 70 -7.58 -8.66 -0.92
N VAL A 71 -8.50 -8.39 -1.85
CA VAL A 71 -8.47 -8.96 -3.22
C VAL A 71 -7.19 -8.60 -3.96
N MET A 72 -6.77 -7.34 -3.93
CA MET A 72 -5.55 -6.87 -4.58
C MET A 72 -4.29 -7.52 -3.97
N LEU A 73 -4.28 -7.77 -2.67
CA LEU A 73 -3.16 -8.40 -1.98
C LEU A 73 -2.99 -9.85 -2.44
N PHE A 74 -4.09 -10.60 -2.52
CA PHE A 74 -4.08 -11.96 -3.12
C PHE A 74 -3.67 -11.94 -4.59
N TRP A 75 -4.15 -10.98 -5.38
CA TRP A 75 -3.79 -10.84 -6.78
C TRP A 75 -2.31 -10.45 -7.00
N ALA A 76 -1.76 -9.62 -6.13
CA ALA A 76 -0.36 -9.22 -6.16
C ALA A 76 0.58 -10.35 -5.74
N LEU A 77 0.13 -11.22 -4.83
CA LEU A 77 0.90 -12.38 -4.35
C LEU A 77 0.76 -13.62 -5.25
N ALA A 78 -0.26 -13.67 -6.10
CA ALA A 78 -0.47 -14.77 -7.03
C ALA A 78 0.75 -14.97 -7.97
N PRO A 79 1.23 -16.21 -8.15
CA PRO A 79 2.37 -16.50 -9.02
C PRO A 79 2.06 -16.06 -10.44
N ARG A 80 3.01 -15.37 -11.08
CA ARG A 80 2.95 -15.12 -12.52
C ARG A 80 3.22 -16.46 -13.22
N SER A 81 2.19 -17.08 -13.80
CA SER A 81 2.44 -18.16 -14.76
C SER A 81 3.16 -17.52 -15.96
N ASN A 82 4.40 -17.94 -16.18
CA ASN A 82 5.12 -17.65 -17.41
C ASN A 82 4.79 -18.72 -18.44
#